data_AF-A0A0W8DA41-F1
#
_entry.id   AF-A0A0W8DA41-F1
#
_cell.length_a   1.000
_cell.length_b   1.000
_cell.length_c   1.000
_cell.angle_alpha   90.00
_cell.angle_beta   90.00
_cell.angle_gamma   90.00
#
_symmetry.space_group_name_H-M   'P 1'
#
loop_
_entity.id
_entity.type
_entity.pdbx_description
1 polymer ?
#
loop_
_entity_poly.entity_id
_entity_poly.type
_entity_poly.pdbx_seq_one_letter_code
_entity_poly.pdbx_strand_id
1 'polypeptide(L)'
;MPKSFMTPQGAVPERVSLSKTQQRILTDMADAIIAETLQTNEMFVSNGRQLPNDQWKHVKSKEKVHVYRSRHSKGSFKPRGQSQDEKDPSRPRLLSLSAMERHERENSGRPSSSADGSFSLADDCVLSKVKPSHVPLVIATGVIDGTVEDVAFGAFANTRKSWITRNSEEDPFRSVTIKWSTGNYGAFTTRRDFLYVESMGMAFDSDGEKIFYNLIHSIELDDCPPLDKRHNIIRVQMSTCYIARQVKDNSVEMFCRGFVDPRGEMMESYGILMLAHNVSACSGYVECSNLKKLSWMVRRSDTASPLTGTDCSVCHKSLKKLGLLQSPSGCTICRCLTCNKCSVQKKLTIDVTKEILQKSFTFCLSCVIEAKELSAWELAAAAVRRS
;
A
#
# COMPACT_ATOMS: atom_id res chain seq x y z
N MET A 1 23.16 -13.86 4.98
CA MET A 1 21.69 -14.02 5.07
C MET A 1 21.27 -13.67 6.48
N PRO A 2 20.31 -12.76 6.72
CA PRO A 2 19.74 -12.65 8.06
C PRO A 2 19.07 -14.00 8.38
N LYS A 3 19.32 -14.55 9.58
CA LYS A 3 18.65 -15.76 10.06
C LYS A 3 17.14 -15.58 9.83
N SER A 4 16.50 -16.48 9.08
CA SER A 4 15.04 -16.54 8.98
C SER A 4 14.51 -16.81 10.38
N PHE A 5 14.05 -15.78 11.08
CA PHE A 5 13.46 -15.96 12.40
C PHE A 5 12.08 -16.58 12.22
N MET A 6 11.93 -17.81 12.69
CA MET A 6 10.65 -18.51 12.72
C MET A 6 9.72 -17.81 13.70
N THR A 7 8.47 -17.60 13.30
CA THR A 7 7.39 -17.19 14.20
C THR A 7 7.37 -18.13 15.40
N PRO A 8 7.22 -17.64 16.64
CA PRO A 8 7.15 -18.52 17.80
C PRO A 8 6.06 -19.58 17.58
N GLN A 9 6.41 -20.85 17.76
CA GLN A 9 5.55 -21.98 17.42
C GLN A 9 4.23 -21.89 18.22
N GLY A 10 3.09 -21.87 17.53
CA GLY A 10 1.77 -21.74 18.15
C GLY A 10 1.36 -20.32 18.59
N ALA A 11 2.19 -19.30 18.39
CA ALA A 11 1.84 -17.92 18.78
C ALA A 11 0.84 -17.24 17.82
N VAL A 12 0.73 -17.73 16.58
CA VAL A 12 -0.21 -17.23 15.58
C VAL A 12 -1.02 -18.43 15.09
N PRO A 13 -2.37 -18.35 15.07
CA PRO A 13 -3.20 -19.46 14.64
C PRO A 13 -2.97 -19.76 13.15
N GLU A 14 -2.98 -21.04 12.77
CA GLU A 14 -2.86 -21.42 11.35
C GLU A 14 -4.09 -21.03 10.54
N ARG A 15 -5.26 -20.95 11.19
CA ARG A 15 -6.53 -20.50 10.63
C ARG A 15 -7.30 -19.69 11.67
N VAL A 16 -7.97 -18.64 11.20
CA VAL A 16 -8.93 -17.87 12.00
C VAL A 16 -10.33 -18.28 11.56
N SER A 17 -11.22 -18.53 12.52
CA SER A 17 -12.64 -18.80 12.24
C SER A 17 -13.46 -17.55 12.58
N LEU A 18 -14.10 -16.96 11.58
CA LEU A 18 -15.00 -15.83 11.78
C LEU A 18 -16.46 -16.24 11.57
N SER A 19 -17.32 -15.80 12.48
CA SER A 19 -18.77 -15.84 12.27
C SER A 19 -19.16 -14.98 11.05
N LYS A 20 -20.31 -15.29 10.42
CA LYS A 20 -20.85 -14.47 9.32
C LYS A 20 -21.04 -13.01 9.71
N THR A 21 -21.43 -12.77 10.97
CA THR A 21 -21.58 -11.42 11.51
C THR A 21 -20.24 -10.68 11.58
N GLN A 22 -19.18 -11.31 12.10
CA GLN A 22 -17.83 -10.73 12.12
C GLN A 22 -17.33 -10.44 10.70
N GLN A 23 -17.52 -11.36 9.76
CA GLN A 23 -17.16 -11.16 8.35
C GLN A 23 -17.85 -9.93 7.78
N ARG A 24 -19.17 -9.79 7.98
CA ARG A 24 -19.93 -8.64 7.52
C ARG A 24 -19.45 -7.33 8.15
N ILE A 25 -19.23 -7.30 9.46
CA ILE A 25 -18.73 -6.10 10.16
C ILE A 25 -17.39 -5.65 9.60
N LEU A 26 -16.46 -6.59 9.37
CA LEU A 26 -15.15 -6.28 8.81
C LEU A 26 -15.24 -5.79 7.36
N THR A 27 -16.12 -6.38 6.54
CA THR A 27 -16.35 -5.95 5.16
C THR A 27 -17.00 -4.57 5.11
N ASP A 28 -18.05 -4.32 5.88
CA ASP A 28 -18.76 -3.03 5.92
C ASP A 28 -17.82 -1.89 6.39
N MET A 29 -16.97 -2.15 7.39
CA MET A 29 -15.93 -1.22 7.84
C MET A 29 -14.89 -0.96 6.75
N ALA A 30 -14.42 -2.02 6.06
CA ALA A 30 -13.46 -1.88 4.98
C ALA A 30 -14.01 -1.02 3.84
N ASP A 31 -15.23 -1.31 3.39
CA ASP A 31 -15.90 -0.60 2.31
C ASP A 31 -16.12 0.87 2.66
N ALA A 32 -16.47 1.19 3.92
CA ALA A 32 -16.59 2.57 4.39
C ALA A 32 -15.26 3.34 4.32
N ILE A 33 -14.15 2.76 4.79
CA ILE A 33 -12.83 3.42 4.73
C ILE A 33 -12.38 3.62 3.26
N ILE A 34 -12.68 2.65 2.40
CA ILE A 34 -12.37 2.74 0.96
C ILE A 34 -13.17 3.88 0.33
N ALA A 35 -14.48 3.96 0.56
CA ALA A 35 -15.34 5.02 0.03
C ALA A 35 -14.89 6.42 0.48
N GLU A 36 -14.58 6.59 1.77
CA GLU A 36 -14.06 7.85 2.32
C GLU A 36 -12.71 8.24 1.68
N THR A 37 -11.85 7.26 1.44
CA THR A 37 -10.56 7.50 0.79
C THR A 37 -10.72 7.86 -0.67
N LEU A 38 -11.63 7.20 -1.39
CA LEU A 38 -11.94 7.50 -2.79
C LEU A 38 -12.49 8.92 -2.91
N GLN A 39 -13.45 9.31 -2.07
CA GLN A 39 -13.95 10.69 -2.03
C GLN A 39 -12.83 11.71 -1.78
N THR A 40 -11.91 11.40 -0.86
CA THR A 40 -10.75 12.28 -0.60
C THR A 40 -9.80 12.34 -1.80
N ASN A 41 -9.62 11.23 -2.51
CA ASN A 41 -8.81 11.16 -3.73
C ASN A 41 -9.44 11.99 -4.86
N GLU A 42 -10.76 11.92 -5.04
CA GLU A 42 -11.47 12.73 -6.05
C GLU A 42 -11.36 14.23 -5.73
N MET A 43 -11.51 14.63 -4.46
CA MET A 43 -11.25 16.00 -4.02
C MET A 43 -9.80 16.44 -4.29
N PHE A 44 -8.83 15.54 -4.08
CA PHE A 44 -7.43 15.82 -4.39
C PHE A 44 -7.23 16.07 -5.88
N VAL A 45 -7.86 15.27 -6.74
CA VAL A 45 -7.78 15.41 -8.20
C VAL A 45 -8.45 16.69 -8.67
N SER A 46 -9.67 16.97 -8.19
CA SER A 46 -10.43 18.18 -8.58
C SER A 46 -9.75 19.47 -8.09
N ASN A 47 -9.05 19.43 -6.96
CA ASN A 47 -8.24 20.54 -6.46
C ASN A 47 -6.84 20.63 -7.12
N GLY A 48 -6.70 20.16 -8.37
CA GLY A 48 -5.47 20.26 -9.14
C GLY A 48 -4.27 19.52 -8.51
N ARG A 49 -4.53 18.44 -7.75
CA ARG A 49 -3.51 17.62 -7.06
C ARG A 49 -2.71 18.40 -6.02
N GLN A 50 -3.35 19.37 -5.37
CA GLN A 50 -2.74 20.16 -4.31
C GLN A 50 -3.40 19.89 -2.96
N LEU A 51 -2.55 19.78 -1.94
CA LEU A 51 -2.97 19.73 -0.54
C LEU A 51 -2.81 21.12 0.08
N PRO A 52 -3.79 21.62 0.85
CA PRO A 52 -3.69 22.92 1.51
C PRO A 52 -2.48 22.99 2.46
N ASN A 53 -1.61 23.98 2.27
CA ASN A 53 -0.33 24.11 3.00
C ASN A 53 -0.49 24.42 4.50
N ASP A 54 -1.63 25.00 4.87
CA ASP A 54 -2.06 25.31 6.24
C ASP A 54 -2.52 24.06 7.01
N GLN A 55 -3.00 23.03 6.31
CA GLN A 55 -3.44 21.75 6.87
C GLN A 55 -2.37 20.66 6.74
N TRP A 56 -1.56 20.69 5.69
CA TRP A 56 -0.59 19.65 5.37
C TRP A 56 0.84 20.18 5.40
N LYS A 57 1.75 19.33 5.88
CA LYS A 57 3.19 19.59 5.86
C LYS A 57 3.87 18.48 5.08
N HIS A 58 4.60 18.84 4.02
CA HIS A 58 5.51 17.92 3.34
C HIS A 58 6.56 17.40 4.32
N VAL A 59 6.76 16.09 4.34
CA VAL A 59 7.71 15.40 5.22
C VAL A 59 8.94 14.98 4.45
N LYS A 60 8.73 14.29 3.32
CA LYS A 60 9.80 13.73 2.51
C LYS A 60 9.29 13.39 1.13
N SER A 61 10.19 13.43 0.16
CA SER A 61 10.02 12.78 -1.13
C SER A 61 11.06 11.68 -1.29
N LYS A 62 10.66 10.56 -1.88
CA LYS A 62 11.55 9.48 -2.28
C LYS A 62 11.12 9.03 -3.67
N GLU A 63 12.05 9.06 -4.61
CA GLU A 63 11.77 8.77 -6.03
C GLU A 63 10.60 9.63 -6.53
N LYS A 64 9.54 8.99 -7.05
CA LYS A 64 8.33 9.67 -7.56
C LYS A 64 7.20 9.77 -6.52
N VAL A 65 7.48 9.52 -5.24
CA VAL A 65 6.50 9.55 -4.14
C VAL A 65 6.77 10.72 -3.19
N HIS A 66 5.73 11.47 -2.87
CA HIS A 66 5.69 12.61 -1.95
C HIS A 66 4.84 12.28 -0.74
N VAL A 67 5.36 12.52 0.47
CA VAL A 67 4.67 12.19 1.72
C VAL A 67 4.40 13.46 2.50
N TYR A 68 3.15 13.61 2.93
CA TYR A 68 2.61 14.74 3.66
C TYR A 68 1.99 14.25 4.97
N ARG A 69 2.17 15.01 6.04
CA ARG A 69 1.47 14.77 7.31
C ARG A 69 0.51 15.92 7.61
N SER A 70 -0.61 15.59 8.25
CA SER A 70 -1.52 16.60 8.79
C SER A 70 -0.80 17.43 9.85
N ARG A 71 -1.09 18.72 9.89
CA ARG A 71 -0.75 19.60 11.01
C ARG A 71 -1.79 19.37 12.11
N HIS A 72 -1.38 19.49 13.36
CA HIS A 72 -2.36 19.51 14.46
C HIS A 72 -3.29 20.70 14.26
N SER A 73 -4.60 20.47 14.28
CA SER A 73 -5.56 21.57 14.35
C SER A 73 -5.31 22.33 15.65
N LYS A 74 -4.97 23.60 15.55
CA LYS A 74 -5.03 24.51 16.69
C LYS A 74 -6.51 24.82 16.95
N GLY A 75 -7.24 23.89 17.54
CA GLY A 75 -8.68 24.08 17.68
C GLY A 75 -9.46 22.89 18.24
N SER A 76 -8.99 22.29 19.32
CA SER A 76 -9.92 21.75 20.32
C SER A 76 -10.04 22.84 21.37
N PHE A 77 -11.17 23.54 21.39
CA PHE A 77 -11.56 24.35 22.54
C PHE A 77 -11.58 23.40 23.75
N LYS A 78 -10.53 23.42 24.58
CA LYS A 78 -10.69 22.96 25.95
C LYS A 78 -11.78 23.84 26.57
N PRO A 79 -12.85 23.28 27.17
CA PRO A 79 -13.69 24.07 28.05
C PRO A 79 -12.74 24.60 29.11
N ARG A 80 -12.69 25.92 29.26
CA ARG A 80 -11.87 26.60 30.25
C ARG A 80 -12.45 26.23 31.62
N GLY A 81 -12.01 25.10 32.17
CA GLY A 81 -12.22 24.75 33.56
C GLY A 81 -11.64 25.88 34.39
N GLN A 82 -12.49 26.52 35.19
CA GLN A 82 -12.10 27.55 36.13
C GLN A 82 -11.14 26.93 37.14
N SER A 83 -9.84 27.12 36.97
CA SER A 83 -8.91 27.09 38.10
C SER A 83 -8.80 28.53 38.60
N GLN A 84 -9.45 28.80 39.73
CA GLN A 84 -9.11 29.94 40.57
C GLN A 84 -7.67 29.75 41.01
N ASP A 85 -6.79 30.69 40.65
CA ASP A 85 -5.56 30.92 41.40
C ASP A 85 -5.49 32.41 41.72
N GLU A 86 -5.31 32.68 43.01
CA GLU A 86 -5.31 33.99 43.63
C GLU A 86 -4.11 34.86 43.22
N LYS A 87 -4.44 36.13 42.95
CA LYS A 87 -3.71 37.38 43.23
C LYS A 87 -2.18 37.36 43.38
N ASP A 88 -1.53 38.22 42.58
CA ASP A 88 -0.84 39.41 43.13
C ASP A 88 -0.84 40.57 42.08
N PRO A 89 -1.07 41.86 42.46
CA PRO A 89 -1.30 42.95 41.52
C PRO A 89 -0.08 43.88 41.41
N SER A 90 0.33 44.22 40.18
CA SER A 90 0.82 45.57 39.88
C SER A 90 1.21 45.75 38.41
N ARG A 91 0.41 46.57 37.70
CA ARG A 91 0.82 47.74 36.88
C ARG A 91 -0.09 47.90 35.64
N PRO A 92 -0.67 49.09 35.42
CA PRO A 92 -1.76 49.27 34.46
C PRO A 92 -1.23 49.38 33.03
N ARG A 93 -1.96 48.80 32.06
CA ARG A 93 -1.84 49.20 30.65
C ARG A 93 -3.20 49.65 30.13
N LEU A 94 -3.22 50.96 29.90
CA LEU A 94 -4.19 51.83 29.25
C LEU A 94 -5.07 51.14 28.19
N LEU A 95 -6.39 51.29 28.36
CA LEU A 95 -7.39 50.99 27.34
C LEU A 95 -7.38 52.11 26.29
N SER A 96 -7.05 51.80 25.03
CA SER A 96 -7.34 52.71 23.93
C SER A 96 -8.78 52.50 23.43
N LEU A 97 -9.44 53.63 23.18
CA LEU A 97 -10.87 53.81 22.87
C LEU A 97 -11.28 53.33 21.46
N SER A 98 -10.82 52.16 21.02
CA SER A 98 -11.24 51.55 19.75
C SER A 98 -11.72 50.11 19.89
N ALA A 99 -12.06 49.69 21.11
CA ALA A 99 -12.58 48.36 21.44
C ALA A 99 -14.09 48.37 21.81
N MET A 100 -14.88 49.27 21.22
CA MET A 100 -16.34 49.32 21.43
C MET A 100 -17.20 49.27 20.15
N GLU A 101 -16.63 48.93 18.99
CA GLU A 101 -17.43 48.85 17.74
C GLU A 101 -17.45 47.46 17.07
N ARG A 102 -17.08 46.39 17.78
CA ARG A 102 -17.15 45.02 17.22
C ARG A 102 -17.77 43.99 18.15
N HIS A 103 -18.75 44.39 18.96
CA HIS A 103 -19.46 43.48 19.86
C HIS A 103 -20.98 43.40 19.64
N GLU A 104 -21.50 43.89 18.50
CA GLU A 104 -22.94 43.82 18.16
C GLU A 104 -23.22 43.31 16.72
N ARG A 105 -22.42 42.38 16.20
CA ARG A 105 -22.78 41.63 14.97
C ARG A 105 -22.35 40.16 14.97
N GLU A 106 -22.51 39.45 16.08
CA GLU A 106 -22.43 37.98 16.06
C GLU A 106 -23.49 37.38 16.99
N ASN A 107 -24.76 37.58 16.64
CA ASN A 107 -25.80 36.63 17.05
C ASN A 107 -26.85 36.51 15.94
N SER A 108 -26.45 35.83 14.86
CA SER A 108 -27.39 35.28 13.90
C SER A 108 -26.80 33.97 13.40
N GLY A 109 -27.36 32.88 13.90
CA GLY A 109 -27.01 31.53 13.47
C GLY A 109 -27.13 31.40 11.95
N ARG A 110 -26.05 30.93 11.35
CA ARG A 110 -26.07 30.26 10.05
C ARG A 110 -25.15 29.05 10.16
N PRO A 111 -25.61 27.85 9.77
CA PRO A 111 -24.69 26.74 9.59
C PRO A 111 -23.83 27.10 8.37
N SER A 112 -22.52 27.29 8.56
CA SER A 112 -21.62 27.36 7.43
C SER A 112 -21.46 25.94 6.89
N SER A 113 -22.31 25.56 5.95
CA SER A 113 -21.93 24.56 4.95
C SER A 113 -20.90 25.23 4.03
N SER A 114 -19.67 25.39 4.50
CA SER A 114 -18.56 25.58 3.59
C SER A 114 -18.34 24.23 2.92
N ALA A 115 -18.80 24.12 1.68
CA ALA A 115 -18.34 23.10 0.74
C ALA A 115 -16.86 23.34 0.34
N ASP A 116 -16.03 23.77 1.29
CA ASP A 116 -14.59 23.68 1.19
C ASP A 116 -14.24 22.24 1.55
N GLY A 117 -13.94 21.45 0.52
CA GLY A 117 -13.53 20.06 0.65
C GLY A 117 -12.35 19.94 1.61
N SER A 118 -12.63 19.59 2.85
CA SER A 118 -11.60 19.42 3.86
C SER A 118 -10.91 18.07 3.64
N PHE A 119 -9.59 18.11 3.45
CA PHE A 119 -8.76 16.90 3.45
C PHE A 119 -8.59 16.31 4.86
N SER A 120 -9.05 17.03 5.89
CA SER A 120 -9.08 16.57 7.28
C SER A 120 -10.14 15.48 7.47
N LEU A 121 -10.05 14.76 8.58
CA LEU A 121 -11.05 13.76 8.94
C LEU A 121 -12.31 14.48 9.40
N ALA A 122 -13.45 14.23 8.76
CA ALA A 122 -14.75 14.58 9.33
C ALA A 122 -14.95 13.81 10.65
N ASP A 123 -15.61 14.42 11.64
CA ASP A 123 -15.77 13.79 12.96
C ASP A 123 -16.48 12.43 12.89
N ASP A 124 -17.36 12.23 11.90
CA ASP A 124 -18.11 10.98 11.73
C ASP A 124 -17.42 9.88 10.89
N CYS A 125 -16.30 10.22 10.24
CA CYS A 125 -15.54 9.32 9.37
C CYS A 125 -14.99 8.09 10.14
N VAL A 126 -15.04 6.90 9.56
CA VAL A 126 -14.52 5.67 10.20
C VAL A 126 -13.05 5.83 10.57
N LEU A 127 -12.26 6.43 9.68
CA LEU A 127 -10.85 6.68 9.93
C LEU A 127 -10.61 7.69 11.08
N SER A 128 -11.55 8.60 11.36
CA SER A 128 -11.46 9.53 12.51
C SER A 128 -11.61 8.78 13.84
N LYS A 129 -12.56 7.83 13.89
CA LYS A 129 -12.92 7.07 15.09
C LYS A 129 -11.82 6.09 15.52
N VAL A 130 -11.08 5.54 14.55
CA VAL A 130 -10.04 4.52 14.80
C VAL A 130 -8.63 5.09 14.91
N LYS A 131 -8.37 6.30 14.41
CA LYS A 131 -7.05 6.93 14.46
C LYS A 131 -6.77 7.51 15.87
N PRO A 132 -5.70 7.10 16.55
CA PRO A 132 -5.32 7.72 17.81
C PRO A 132 -5.09 9.23 17.67
N SER A 133 -5.51 10.03 18.65
CA SER A 133 -5.44 11.50 18.61
C SER A 133 -4.01 12.04 18.50
N HIS A 134 -3.05 11.33 19.07
CA HIS A 134 -1.62 11.69 19.05
C HIS A 134 -0.92 11.31 17.73
N VAL A 135 -1.56 10.52 16.87
CA VAL A 135 -0.97 10.07 15.59
C VAL A 135 -1.47 10.97 14.46
N PRO A 136 -0.57 11.49 13.60
CA PRO A 136 -0.97 12.34 12.49
C PRO A 136 -1.60 11.49 11.38
N LEU A 137 -2.51 12.11 10.64
CA LEU A 137 -2.92 11.57 9.35
C LEU A 137 -1.79 11.81 8.34
N VAL A 138 -1.61 10.88 7.42
CA VAL A 138 -0.60 10.97 6.36
C VAL A 138 -1.29 10.76 5.02
N ILE A 139 -0.88 11.58 4.05
CA ILE A 139 -1.17 11.38 2.64
C ILE A 139 0.15 11.16 1.92
N ALA A 140 0.19 10.18 1.03
CA ALA A 140 1.30 10.02 0.12
C ALA A 140 0.78 9.94 -1.32
N THR A 141 1.43 10.66 -2.22
CA THR A 141 1.04 10.70 -3.64
C THR A 141 2.25 10.48 -4.52
N GLY A 142 2.06 9.95 -5.71
CA GLY A 142 3.15 9.76 -6.65
C GLY A 142 2.69 9.19 -7.97
N VAL A 143 3.58 9.18 -8.95
CA VAL A 143 3.31 8.57 -10.26
C VAL A 143 4.33 7.48 -10.52
N ILE A 144 3.87 6.31 -10.92
CA ILE A 144 4.73 5.16 -11.27
C ILE A 144 4.49 4.75 -12.72
N ASP A 145 5.48 4.09 -13.33
CA ASP A 145 5.37 3.65 -14.73
C ASP A 145 4.68 2.28 -14.79
N GLY A 146 3.67 2.15 -15.65
CA GLY A 146 2.89 0.92 -15.85
C GLY A 146 1.39 1.16 -16.04
N THR A 147 0.59 0.12 -15.82
CA THR A 147 -0.87 0.14 -15.92
C THR A 147 -1.53 -0.12 -14.57
N VAL A 148 -2.76 0.37 -14.36
CA VAL A 148 -3.53 0.14 -13.13
C VAL A 148 -3.77 -1.36 -12.88
N GLU A 149 -3.93 -2.14 -13.94
CA GLU A 149 -4.10 -3.59 -13.85
C GLU A 149 -2.81 -4.30 -13.45
N ASP A 150 -1.65 -3.81 -13.89
CA ASP A 150 -0.36 -4.31 -13.41
C ASP A 150 -0.12 -3.96 -11.94
N VAL A 151 -0.58 -2.80 -11.48
CA VAL A 151 -0.55 -2.45 -10.06
C VAL A 151 -1.42 -3.43 -9.26
N ALA A 152 -2.65 -3.68 -9.70
CA ALA A 152 -3.57 -4.60 -9.05
C ALA A 152 -3.03 -6.03 -9.03
N PHE A 153 -2.57 -6.55 -10.18
CA PHE A 153 -2.02 -7.89 -10.29
C PHE A 153 -0.71 -8.04 -9.53
N GLY A 154 0.11 -6.99 -9.47
CA GLY A 154 1.31 -6.91 -8.65
C GLY A 154 1.02 -7.02 -7.16
N ALA A 155 0.07 -6.23 -6.68
CA ALA A 155 -0.39 -6.22 -5.28
C ALA A 155 -1.06 -7.54 -4.86
N PHE A 156 -1.77 -8.20 -5.79
CA PHE A 156 -2.51 -9.43 -5.51
C PHE A 156 -1.58 -10.59 -5.10
N ALA A 157 -1.56 -10.94 -3.81
CA ALA A 157 -0.76 -12.06 -3.30
C ALA A 157 -1.63 -13.30 -3.06
N ASN A 158 -1.28 -14.43 -3.67
CA ASN A 158 -1.91 -15.72 -3.36
C ASN A 158 -1.40 -16.22 -1.99
N THR A 159 -2.08 -15.89 -0.91
CA THR A 159 -1.80 -16.46 0.42
C THR A 159 -2.65 -17.70 0.65
N ARG A 160 -2.04 -18.90 0.69
CA ARG A 160 -2.76 -20.18 0.91
C ARG A 160 -3.37 -20.33 2.32
N LYS A 161 -2.98 -19.47 3.28
CA LYS A 161 -3.31 -19.57 4.72
C LYS A 161 -3.98 -18.29 5.26
N SER A 162 -4.99 -17.77 4.56
CA SER A 162 -5.80 -16.64 5.04
C SER A 162 -7.28 -16.98 4.92
N TRP A 163 -8.12 -16.38 5.75
CA TRP A 163 -9.53 -16.23 5.38
C TRP A 163 -9.55 -15.38 4.10
N ILE A 164 -10.24 -15.84 3.05
CA ILE A 164 -10.33 -15.15 1.78
C ILE A 164 -11.77 -15.23 1.32
N THR A 165 -12.42 -14.08 1.19
CA THR A 165 -13.59 -13.94 0.31
C THR A 165 -13.08 -13.43 -1.02
N ARG A 166 -13.13 -14.27 -2.06
CA ARG A 166 -12.90 -13.89 -3.47
C ARG A 166 -14.26 -13.74 -4.13
N ASN A 167 -14.43 -12.69 -4.94
CA ASN A 167 -15.57 -12.60 -5.86
C ASN A 167 -15.11 -12.91 -7.31
N SER A 168 -16.10 -12.91 -8.21
CA SER A 168 -16.20 -13.57 -9.52
C SER A 168 -15.09 -13.24 -10.55
N GLU A 169 -15.15 -13.89 -11.71
CA GLU A 169 -14.35 -13.53 -12.90
C GLU A 169 -14.52 -12.06 -13.34
N GLU A 170 -15.57 -11.38 -12.87
CA GLU A 170 -15.89 -9.98 -13.20
C GLU A 170 -14.99 -8.97 -12.44
N ASP A 171 -14.45 -9.34 -11.28
CA ASP A 171 -13.35 -8.62 -10.64
C ASP A 171 -12.36 -9.64 -10.04
N PRO A 172 -11.38 -10.11 -10.85
CA PRO A 172 -10.42 -11.13 -10.42
C PRO A 172 -9.44 -10.60 -9.36
N PHE A 173 -9.44 -9.30 -9.09
CA PHE A 173 -8.63 -8.67 -8.04
C PHE A 173 -9.40 -8.49 -6.73
N ARG A 174 -10.73 -8.65 -6.72
CA ARG A 174 -11.54 -8.52 -5.51
C ARG A 174 -11.15 -9.56 -4.49
N SER A 175 -10.64 -9.10 -3.36
CA SER A 175 -10.38 -9.96 -2.22
C SER A 175 -10.54 -9.22 -0.90
N VAL A 176 -11.06 -9.93 0.09
CA VAL A 176 -11.00 -9.51 1.50
C VAL A 176 -10.30 -10.62 2.26
N THR A 177 -9.17 -10.30 2.90
CA THR A 177 -8.32 -11.28 3.56
C THR A 177 -7.90 -10.85 4.95
N ILE A 178 -7.72 -11.81 5.86
CA ILE A 178 -7.04 -11.55 7.14
C ILE A 178 -5.61 -12.04 7.04
N LYS A 179 -4.67 -11.16 7.40
CA LYS A 179 -3.24 -11.42 7.35
C LYS A 179 -2.59 -11.10 8.68
N TRP A 180 -1.64 -11.94 9.04
CA TRP A 180 -0.67 -11.66 10.08
C TRP A 180 0.74 -11.59 9.48
N SER A 181 1.54 -10.62 9.92
CA SER A 181 2.94 -10.51 9.51
C SER A 181 3.79 -9.89 10.60
N THR A 182 5.11 -10.06 10.51
CA THR A 182 6.05 -9.44 11.45
C THR A 182 7.22 -8.80 10.70
N GLY A 183 7.72 -7.68 11.23
CA GLY A 183 8.80 -6.91 10.64
C GLY A 183 9.80 -6.42 11.69
N ASN A 184 11.06 -6.30 11.28
CA ASN A 184 12.09 -5.66 12.07
C ASN A 184 12.41 -4.28 11.46
N TYR A 185 12.45 -3.26 12.30
CA TYR A 185 12.53 -1.84 11.93
C TYR A 185 13.85 -1.20 12.41
N GLY A 186 14.88 -2.01 12.60
CA GLY A 186 16.23 -1.57 12.95
C GLY A 186 16.81 -2.32 14.14
N ALA A 187 18.13 -2.32 14.25
CA ALA A 187 18.87 -3.13 15.22
C ALA A 187 18.51 -2.86 16.69
N PHE A 188 18.05 -1.64 17.01
CA PHE A 188 17.72 -1.19 18.36
C PHE A 188 16.22 -1.00 18.59
N THR A 189 15.39 -1.57 17.72
CA THR A 189 13.93 -1.46 17.83
C THR A 189 13.33 -2.80 18.20
N THR A 190 12.39 -2.80 19.15
CA THR A 190 11.58 -3.99 19.44
C THR A 190 10.89 -4.47 18.16
N ARG A 191 10.72 -5.78 18.00
CA ARG A 191 10.07 -6.32 16.80
C ARG A 191 8.61 -5.89 16.75
N ARG A 192 8.07 -5.69 15.54
CA ARG A 192 6.67 -5.37 15.31
C ARG A 192 5.92 -6.53 14.67
N ASP A 193 4.67 -6.70 15.03
CA ASP A 193 3.73 -7.51 14.25
C ASP A 193 2.49 -6.70 13.83
N PHE A 194 1.77 -7.28 12.88
CA PHE A 194 0.58 -6.72 12.26
C PHE A 194 -0.45 -7.82 12.17
N LEU A 195 -1.66 -7.56 12.64
CA LEU A 195 -2.86 -8.35 12.37
C LEU A 195 -3.85 -7.41 11.71
N TYR A 196 -4.24 -7.70 10.47
CA TYR A 196 -5.03 -6.77 9.67
C TYR A 196 -5.99 -7.48 8.72
N VAL A 197 -7.08 -6.79 8.40
CA VAL A 197 -7.86 -7.06 7.20
C VAL A 197 -7.23 -6.31 6.03
N GLU A 198 -7.09 -6.99 4.90
CA GLU A 198 -6.74 -6.40 3.61
C GLU A 198 -7.94 -6.52 2.68
N SER A 199 -8.42 -5.42 2.13
CA SER A 199 -9.52 -5.39 1.15
C SER A 199 -9.04 -4.70 -0.12
N MET A 200 -9.03 -5.40 -1.24
CA MET A 200 -8.58 -4.87 -2.53
C MET A 200 -9.54 -5.25 -3.64
N GLY A 201 -9.54 -4.48 -4.72
CA GLY A 201 -10.39 -4.71 -5.88
C GLY A 201 -10.34 -3.56 -6.87
N MET A 202 -11.18 -3.65 -7.89
CA MET A 202 -11.38 -2.62 -8.88
C MET A 202 -12.71 -1.90 -8.64
N ALA A 203 -12.75 -0.61 -8.95
CA ALA A 203 -13.95 0.20 -8.89
C ALA A 203 -13.93 1.25 -10.00
N PHE A 204 -15.02 2.01 -10.10
CA PHE A 204 -15.09 3.22 -10.90
C PHE A 204 -15.21 4.42 -9.97
N ASP A 205 -14.50 5.50 -10.29
CA ASP A 205 -14.70 6.78 -9.61
C ASP A 205 -15.95 7.50 -10.15
N SER A 206 -16.25 8.70 -9.61
CA SER A 206 -17.42 9.47 -10.02
C SER A 206 -17.40 9.93 -11.49
N ASP A 207 -16.24 9.96 -12.14
CA ASP A 207 -16.08 10.27 -13.56
C ASP A 207 -16.24 9.01 -14.44
N GLY A 208 -16.39 7.82 -13.84
CA GLY A 208 -16.47 6.54 -14.54
C GLY A 208 -15.10 5.96 -14.90
N GLU A 209 -14.02 6.50 -14.35
CA GLU A 209 -12.66 6.02 -14.60
C GLU A 209 -12.34 4.82 -13.71
N LYS A 210 -11.68 3.81 -14.28
CA LYS A 210 -11.31 2.59 -13.57
C LYS A 210 -10.18 2.87 -12.59
N ILE A 211 -10.40 2.52 -11.32
CA ILE A 211 -9.41 2.64 -10.25
C ILE A 211 -9.18 1.30 -9.56
N PHE A 212 -7.96 1.09 -9.08
CA PHE A 212 -7.64 0.01 -8.17
C PHE A 212 -7.57 0.54 -6.74
N TYR A 213 -8.17 -0.18 -5.79
CA TYR A 213 -8.04 0.13 -4.37
C TYR A 213 -7.37 -1.01 -3.60
N ASN A 214 -6.63 -0.66 -2.55
CA ASN A 214 -6.11 -1.61 -1.56
C ASN A 214 -6.15 -0.99 -0.17
N LEU A 215 -6.97 -1.52 0.73
CA LEU A 215 -7.04 -1.17 2.13
C LEU A 215 -6.25 -2.18 2.96
N ILE A 216 -5.48 -1.69 3.91
CA ILE A 216 -4.88 -2.47 5.00
C ILE A 216 -5.31 -1.82 6.31
N HIS A 217 -6.06 -2.55 7.14
CA HIS A 217 -6.62 -2.03 8.39
C HIS A 217 -6.40 -3.02 9.53
N SER A 218 -5.75 -2.56 10.61
CA SER A 218 -5.51 -3.36 11.81
C SER A 218 -6.82 -3.83 12.44
N ILE A 219 -6.88 -5.10 12.83
CA ILE A 219 -8.04 -5.68 13.53
C ILE A 219 -7.59 -6.35 14.82
N GLU A 220 -8.54 -6.57 15.72
CA GLU A 220 -8.34 -7.33 16.95
C GLU A 220 -9.14 -8.64 16.87
N LEU A 221 -8.50 -9.74 17.25
CA LEU A 221 -9.10 -11.07 17.29
C LEU A 221 -8.65 -11.80 18.55
N ASP A 222 -9.59 -12.38 19.27
CA ASP A 222 -9.31 -13.15 20.48
C ASP A 222 -8.40 -14.36 20.20
N ASP A 223 -8.56 -14.98 19.02
CA ASP A 223 -7.73 -16.09 18.54
C ASP A 223 -6.27 -15.68 18.22
N CYS A 224 -5.98 -14.37 18.12
CA CYS A 224 -4.66 -13.84 17.77
C CYS A 224 -4.30 -12.61 18.64
N PRO A 225 -4.12 -12.81 19.97
CA PRO A 225 -3.88 -11.71 20.90
C PRO A 225 -2.49 -11.06 20.70
N PRO A 226 -2.26 -9.86 21.26
CA PRO A 226 -0.93 -9.22 21.29
C PRO A 226 0.15 -10.14 21.86
N LEU A 227 1.35 -10.09 21.26
CA LEU A 227 2.49 -10.94 21.61
C LEU A 227 3.53 -10.19 22.48
N ASP A 228 3.20 -9.01 22.97
CA ASP A 228 4.07 -8.11 23.73
C ASP A 228 4.59 -8.77 25.00
N LYS A 229 3.70 -9.32 25.82
CA LYS A 229 4.07 -9.93 27.13
C LYS A 229 4.83 -11.24 27.00
N ARG A 230 4.55 -12.03 25.96
CA ARG A 230 5.08 -13.40 25.82
C ARG A 230 6.33 -13.48 24.94
N HIS A 231 6.47 -12.57 23.97
CA HIS A 231 7.51 -12.65 22.95
C HIS A 231 8.25 -11.33 22.72
N ASN A 232 7.93 -10.26 23.46
CA ASN A 232 8.49 -8.93 23.25
C ASN A 232 8.31 -8.47 21.79
N ILE A 233 7.11 -8.68 21.24
CA ILE A 233 6.70 -8.25 19.90
C ILE A 233 5.54 -7.27 20.06
N ILE A 234 5.74 -6.03 19.61
CA ILE A 234 4.76 -4.95 19.77
C ILE A 234 3.83 -4.92 18.55
N ARG A 235 2.52 -4.96 18.79
CA ARG A 235 1.55 -4.86 17.69
C ARG A 235 1.38 -3.43 17.20
N VAL A 236 1.56 -3.23 15.91
CA VAL A 236 1.30 -1.94 15.26
C VAL A 236 -0.20 -1.79 15.03
N GLN A 237 -0.70 -0.57 15.24
CA GLN A 237 -2.04 -0.18 14.81
C GLN A 237 -1.91 0.70 13.58
N MET A 238 -2.59 0.34 12.50
CA MET A 238 -2.58 1.10 11.25
C MET A 238 -3.89 1.02 10.51
N SER A 239 -4.12 2.00 9.67
CA SER A 239 -5.15 1.96 8.64
C SER A 239 -4.68 2.77 7.46
N THR A 240 -4.47 2.12 6.31
CA THR A 240 -3.94 2.73 5.09
C THR A 240 -4.72 2.25 3.89
N CYS A 241 -5.27 3.17 3.11
CA CYS A 241 -5.95 2.86 1.86
C CYS A 241 -5.19 3.51 0.70
N TYR A 242 -4.91 2.70 -0.33
CA TYR A 242 -4.27 3.10 -1.57
C TYR A 242 -5.30 3.13 -2.68
N ILE A 243 -5.29 4.18 -3.48
CA ILE A 243 -6.03 4.32 -4.73
C ILE A 243 -5.00 4.47 -5.85
N ALA A 244 -5.13 3.67 -6.89
CA ALA A 244 -4.30 3.74 -8.09
C ALA A 244 -5.18 4.07 -9.29
N ARG A 245 -4.78 5.10 -10.05
CA ARG A 245 -5.55 5.66 -11.17
C ARG A 245 -4.68 5.74 -12.41
N GLN A 246 -5.20 5.31 -13.56
CA GLN A 246 -4.50 5.48 -14.83
C GLN A 246 -4.49 6.97 -15.23
N VAL A 247 -3.33 7.52 -15.60
CA VAL A 247 -3.21 8.92 -16.06
C VAL A 247 -2.90 9.00 -17.55
N LYS A 248 -2.05 8.08 -18.03
CA LYS A 248 -1.65 7.91 -19.44
C LYS A 248 -1.34 6.43 -19.65
N ASP A 249 -1.20 5.96 -20.89
CA ASP A 249 -1.00 4.55 -21.26
C ASP A 249 0.03 3.77 -20.41
N ASN A 250 1.10 4.42 -19.96
CA ASN A 250 2.16 3.80 -19.15
C ASN A 250 2.47 4.56 -17.85
N SER A 251 1.49 5.25 -17.27
CA SER A 251 1.66 5.93 -15.98
C SER A 251 0.43 5.84 -15.10
N VAL A 252 0.65 5.42 -13.85
CA VAL A 252 -0.37 5.28 -12.80
C VAL A 252 -0.08 6.26 -11.68
N GLU A 253 -1.07 7.07 -11.33
CA GLU A 253 -1.06 7.88 -10.12
C GLU A 253 -1.46 7.03 -8.92
N MET A 254 -0.61 7.06 -7.89
CA MET A 254 -0.84 6.43 -6.60
C MET A 254 -1.22 7.52 -5.60
N PHE A 255 -2.31 7.29 -4.87
CA PHE A 255 -2.74 8.10 -3.74
C PHE A 255 -2.95 7.19 -2.54
N CYS A 256 -2.31 7.51 -1.42
CA CYS A 256 -2.44 6.78 -0.16
C CYS A 256 -2.91 7.74 0.92
N ARG A 257 -3.86 7.30 1.74
CA ARG A 257 -4.31 8.00 2.94
C ARG A 257 -4.35 7.04 4.10
N GLY A 258 -3.84 7.46 5.25
CA GLY A 258 -3.86 6.61 6.43
C GLY A 258 -3.04 7.11 7.60
N PHE A 259 -2.86 6.24 8.57
CA PHE A 259 -2.00 6.46 9.73
C PHE A 259 -1.31 5.17 10.15
N VAL A 260 -0.22 5.32 10.90
CA VAL A 260 0.50 4.21 11.53
C VAL A 260 0.91 4.64 12.94
N ASP A 261 0.42 3.91 13.93
CA ASP A 261 0.88 3.95 15.31
C ASP A 261 1.83 2.76 15.56
N PRO A 262 3.15 2.98 15.60
CA PRO A 262 4.10 1.91 15.84
C PRO A 262 4.03 1.32 17.26
N ARG A 263 3.37 2.02 18.19
CA ARG A 263 3.26 1.74 19.63
C ARG A 263 4.61 1.54 20.35
N GLY A 264 4.53 1.42 21.67
CA GLY A 264 5.69 1.35 22.57
C GLY A 264 6.43 2.69 22.67
N GLU A 265 7.71 2.66 23.01
CA GLU A 265 8.53 3.87 23.19
C GLU A 265 9.04 4.47 21.86
N MET A 266 8.44 4.10 20.74
CA MET A 266 8.87 4.55 19.42
C MET A 266 8.29 5.92 19.08
N MET A 267 9.16 6.82 18.61
CA MET A 267 8.74 8.17 18.21
C MET A 267 7.70 8.13 17.09
N GLU A 268 6.73 9.04 17.16
CA GLU A 268 5.67 9.25 16.14
C GLU A 268 6.23 9.39 14.73
N SER A 269 7.36 10.10 14.58
CA SER A 269 8.05 10.28 13.29
C SER A 269 8.40 8.95 12.60
N TYR A 270 8.59 7.88 13.39
CA TYR A 270 8.84 6.55 12.87
C TYR A 270 7.61 5.94 12.20
N GLY A 271 6.41 6.17 12.72
CA GLY A 271 5.15 5.75 12.07
C GLY A 271 5.01 6.37 10.68
N ILE A 272 5.35 7.65 10.55
CA ILE A 272 5.37 8.34 9.26
C ILE A 272 6.40 7.72 8.30
N LEU A 273 7.60 7.38 8.81
CA LEU A 273 8.63 6.70 8.02
C LEU A 273 8.23 5.29 7.59
N MET A 274 7.54 4.53 8.45
CA MET A 274 7.00 3.21 8.12
C MET A 274 5.99 3.31 6.97
N LEU A 275 5.07 4.29 7.05
CA LEU A 275 4.10 4.50 5.99
C LEU A 275 4.76 4.96 4.70
N ALA A 276 5.70 5.91 4.76
CA ALA A 276 6.47 6.35 3.61
C ALA A 276 7.22 5.18 2.93
N HIS A 277 7.78 4.28 3.74
CA HIS A 277 8.43 3.07 3.23
C HIS A 277 7.44 2.12 2.54
N ASN A 278 6.28 1.86 3.14
CA ASN A 278 5.24 1.01 2.56
C ASN A 278 4.70 1.57 1.24
N VAL A 279 4.43 2.88 1.17
CA VAL A 279 4.00 3.54 -0.07
C VAL A 279 5.10 3.48 -1.12
N SER A 280 6.36 3.71 -0.73
CA SER A 280 7.48 3.57 -1.66
C SER A 280 7.59 2.15 -2.22
N ALA A 281 7.26 1.13 -1.43
CA ALA A 281 7.28 -0.26 -1.88
C ALA A 281 6.20 -0.57 -2.94
N CYS A 282 5.13 0.24 -3.04
CA CYS A 282 4.12 0.10 -4.08
C CYS A 282 4.68 0.35 -5.49
N SER A 283 5.82 1.06 -5.63
CA SER A 283 6.51 1.20 -6.93
C SER A 283 6.99 -0.15 -7.48
N GLY A 284 7.17 -1.15 -6.61
CA GLY A 284 7.53 -2.51 -6.98
C GLY A 284 6.38 -3.35 -7.53
N TYR A 285 5.11 -2.91 -7.43
CA TYR A 285 3.96 -3.73 -7.83
C TYR A 285 3.96 -4.06 -9.32
N VAL A 286 4.28 -3.09 -10.19
CA VAL A 286 4.36 -3.34 -11.64
C VAL A 286 5.47 -4.35 -11.97
N GLU A 287 6.63 -4.27 -11.31
CA GLU A 287 7.67 -5.29 -11.49
C GLU A 287 7.23 -6.65 -10.95
N CYS A 288 6.51 -6.71 -9.82
CA CYS A 288 5.91 -7.95 -9.34
C CYS A 288 4.91 -8.54 -10.34
N SER A 289 4.09 -7.71 -11.00
CA SER A 289 3.22 -8.14 -12.10
C SER A 289 4.03 -8.77 -13.23
N ASN A 290 5.06 -8.07 -13.71
CA ASN A 290 5.95 -8.56 -14.78
C ASN A 290 6.60 -9.91 -14.43
N LEU A 291 7.04 -10.10 -13.19
CA LEU A 291 7.61 -11.36 -12.72
C LEU A 291 6.55 -12.49 -12.66
N LYS A 292 5.30 -12.18 -12.31
CA LYS A 292 4.18 -13.14 -12.33
C LYS A 292 3.84 -13.55 -13.76
N LYS A 293 3.79 -12.60 -14.70
CA LYS A 293 3.59 -12.84 -16.14
C LYS A 293 4.70 -13.74 -16.72
N LEU A 294 5.97 -13.45 -16.42
CA LEU A 294 7.11 -14.31 -16.79
C LEU A 294 6.97 -15.73 -16.19
N SER A 295 6.61 -15.83 -14.91
CA SER A 295 6.41 -17.13 -14.25
C SER A 295 5.28 -17.93 -14.89
N TRP A 296 4.22 -17.25 -15.34
CA TRP A 296 3.12 -17.88 -16.08
C TRP A 296 3.59 -18.45 -17.42
N MET A 297 4.39 -17.69 -18.19
CA MET A 297 4.95 -18.18 -19.46
C MET A 297 5.90 -19.37 -19.25
N VAL A 298 6.76 -19.33 -18.23
CA VAL A 298 7.67 -20.45 -17.89
C VAL A 298 6.90 -21.73 -17.57
N ARG A 299 5.76 -21.65 -16.87
CA ARG A 299 4.94 -22.83 -16.57
C ARG A 299 4.27 -23.44 -17.80
N ARG A 300 4.19 -22.69 -18.90
CA ARG A 300 3.54 -23.10 -20.15
C ARG A 300 4.51 -23.40 -21.28
N SER A 301 5.81 -23.17 -21.08
CA SER A 301 6.81 -23.59 -22.07
C SER A 301 6.89 -25.12 -22.07
N ASP A 302 6.41 -25.76 -23.14
CA ASP A 302 6.50 -27.20 -23.32
C ASP A 302 7.95 -27.68 -23.40
N THR A 303 8.19 -28.89 -22.89
CA THR A 303 9.47 -29.59 -23.02
C THR A 303 9.59 -30.22 -24.41
N ALA A 304 10.26 -29.55 -25.36
CA ALA A 304 11.27 -30.14 -26.28
C ALA A 304 11.64 -29.22 -27.47
N SER A 305 12.91 -28.78 -27.50
CA SER A 305 13.87 -29.02 -28.60
C SER A 305 15.23 -28.42 -28.21
N PRO A 306 16.36 -29.04 -28.59
CA PRO A 306 17.68 -28.53 -28.24
C PRO A 306 17.97 -27.16 -28.85
N LEU A 307 18.76 -26.35 -28.14
CA LEU A 307 19.31 -25.07 -28.61
C LEU A 307 20.17 -25.34 -29.86
N THR A 308 19.64 -25.08 -31.05
CA THR A 308 20.41 -25.14 -32.30
C THR A 308 20.62 -23.73 -32.85
N GLY A 309 21.85 -23.43 -33.27
CA GLY A 309 22.20 -22.14 -33.87
C GLY A 309 23.54 -21.59 -33.38
N THR A 310 24.18 -20.76 -34.20
CA THR A 310 25.46 -20.12 -33.85
C THR A 310 25.34 -18.63 -33.66
N ASP A 311 24.14 -18.08 -33.85
CA ASP A 311 23.87 -16.65 -33.87
C ASP A 311 22.79 -16.31 -32.84
N CYS A 312 22.82 -15.07 -32.35
CA CYS A 312 21.85 -14.60 -31.39
C CYS A 312 20.46 -14.53 -32.04
N SER A 313 19.46 -15.17 -31.43
CA SER A 313 18.08 -15.14 -31.93
C SER A 313 17.41 -13.76 -31.94
N VAL A 314 17.95 -12.80 -31.18
CA VAL A 314 17.37 -11.45 -31.05
C VAL A 314 18.06 -10.43 -31.96
N CYS A 315 19.41 -10.39 -31.98
CA CYS A 315 20.14 -9.42 -32.79
C CYS A 315 20.85 -10.01 -34.01
N HIS A 316 20.70 -11.33 -34.24
CA HIS A 316 21.28 -12.08 -35.36
C HIS A 316 22.81 -12.03 -35.48
N LYS A 317 23.51 -11.50 -34.47
CA LYS A 317 24.97 -11.45 -34.43
C LYS A 317 25.54 -12.82 -34.04
N SER A 318 26.65 -13.19 -34.67
CA SER A 318 27.31 -14.47 -34.39
C SER A 318 27.85 -14.56 -32.97
N LEU A 319 27.55 -15.68 -32.32
CA LEU A 319 27.97 -15.99 -30.95
C LEU A 319 29.37 -16.63 -30.91
N LYS A 320 29.90 -17.08 -32.06
CA LYS A 320 31.25 -17.64 -32.19
C LYS A 320 32.37 -16.65 -31.82
N LYS A 321 32.06 -15.35 -31.81
CA LYS A 321 33.01 -14.26 -31.48
C LYS A 321 32.95 -13.82 -30.01
N LEU A 322 32.09 -14.40 -29.17
CA LEU A 322 32.19 -14.18 -27.72
C LEU A 322 33.38 -14.97 -27.20
N GLY A 323 34.44 -14.29 -26.80
CA GLY A 323 35.68 -14.91 -26.32
C GLY A 323 35.48 -15.91 -25.16
N LEU A 324 36.56 -16.61 -24.80
CA LEU A 324 36.65 -17.76 -23.86
C LEU A 324 36.04 -17.58 -22.46
N LEU A 325 35.52 -16.40 -22.11
CA LEU A 325 34.94 -16.08 -20.80
C LEU A 325 33.41 -16.01 -20.78
N GLN A 326 32.71 -16.11 -21.93
CA GLN A 326 31.25 -15.92 -21.98
C GLN A 326 30.56 -16.96 -22.86
N SER A 327 29.93 -17.95 -22.24
CA SER A 327 29.04 -18.89 -22.93
C SER A 327 27.69 -18.24 -23.25
N PRO A 328 27.14 -18.45 -24.46
CA PRO A 328 25.80 -17.97 -24.79
C PRO A 328 24.76 -18.63 -23.88
N SER A 329 23.75 -17.84 -23.50
CA SER A 329 22.68 -18.30 -22.62
C SER A 329 21.43 -18.64 -23.40
N GLY A 330 20.78 -19.75 -23.02
CA GLY A 330 19.47 -20.12 -23.55
C GLY A 330 18.36 -19.37 -22.80
N CYS A 331 17.42 -18.79 -23.54
CA CYS A 331 16.19 -18.26 -22.94
C CYS A 331 15.38 -19.39 -22.29
N THR A 332 14.86 -19.18 -21.09
CA THR A 332 14.07 -20.19 -20.36
C THR A 332 12.74 -20.49 -21.05
N ILE A 333 12.13 -19.48 -21.69
CA ILE A 333 10.81 -19.58 -22.34
C ILE A 333 10.96 -20.14 -23.75
N CYS A 334 11.57 -19.39 -24.68
CA CYS A 334 11.66 -19.78 -26.09
C CYS A 334 12.81 -20.73 -26.42
N ARG A 335 13.73 -20.99 -25.47
CA ARG A 335 14.91 -21.87 -25.66
C ARG A 335 15.83 -21.44 -26.81
N CYS A 336 15.78 -20.19 -27.26
CA CYS A 336 16.72 -19.69 -28.25
C CYS A 336 18.03 -19.19 -27.61
N LEU A 337 19.15 -19.31 -28.34
CA LEU A 337 20.45 -18.77 -27.91
C LEU A 337 20.47 -17.25 -27.98
N THR A 338 21.05 -16.65 -26.95
CA THR A 338 21.16 -15.20 -26.82
C THR A 338 22.54 -14.75 -26.36
N CYS A 339 22.97 -13.60 -26.88
CA CYS A 339 24.11 -12.87 -26.31
C CYS A 339 23.70 -12.14 -25.03
N ASN A 340 24.67 -11.77 -24.20
CA ASN A 340 24.43 -11.12 -22.91
C ASN A 340 23.75 -9.74 -22.99
N LYS A 341 23.77 -9.07 -24.16
CA LYS A 341 23.05 -7.81 -24.38
C LYS A 341 21.56 -8.03 -24.73
N CYS A 342 21.22 -9.23 -25.17
CA CYS A 342 19.87 -9.61 -25.58
C CYS A 342 19.20 -10.54 -24.56
N SER A 343 19.80 -10.72 -23.39
CA SER A 343 19.23 -11.49 -22.30
C SER A 343 19.34 -10.78 -20.97
N VAL A 344 18.45 -11.15 -20.05
CA VAL A 344 18.42 -10.64 -18.69
C VAL A 344 18.18 -11.80 -17.73
N GLN A 345 18.83 -11.75 -16.57
CA GLN A 345 18.53 -12.67 -15.47
C GLN A 345 17.45 -12.07 -14.57
N LYS A 346 16.43 -12.85 -14.27
CA LYS A 346 15.36 -12.49 -13.33
C LYS A 346 15.21 -13.60 -12.31
N LYS A 347 15.01 -13.22 -11.05
CA LYS A 347 14.69 -14.16 -9.97
C LYS A 347 13.19 -14.36 -9.93
N LEU A 348 12.73 -15.58 -10.14
CA LEU A 348 11.32 -15.94 -10.04
C LEU A 348 11.08 -16.75 -8.77
N THR A 349 9.89 -16.55 -8.20
CA THR A 349 9.41 -17.31 -7.05
C THR A 349 8.80 -18.63 -7.51
N ILE A 350 9.34 -19.74 -7.04
CA ILE A 350 8.86 -21.10 -7.31
C ILE A 350 8.28 -21.66 -6.03
N ASP A 351 7.07 -22.19 -6.14
CA ASP A 351 6.39 -22.90 -5.07
C ASP A 351 6.76 -24.39 -5.18
N VAL A 352 7.56 -24.89 -4.25
CA VAL A 352 8.00 -26.29 -4.22
C VAL A 352 7.45 -26.92 -2.95
N THR A 353 6.36 -27.69 -3.09
CA THR A 353 5.65 -28.54 -2.10
C THR A 353 5.36 -27.98 -0.69
N LYS A 354 6.31 -27.33 -0.01
CA LYS A 354 6.15 -26.62 1.28
C LYS A 354 7.06 -25.37 1.44
N GLU A 355 7.86 -25.01 0.43
CA GLU A 355 8.82 -23.89 0.50
C GLU A 355 8.68 -22.93 -0.69
N ILE A 356 8.86 -21.64 -0.40
CA ILE A 356 8.91 -20.57 -1.40
C ILE A 356 10.39 -20.32 -1.72
N LEU A 357 10.84 -20.74 -2.90
CA LEU A 357 12.22 -20.58 -3.34
C LEU A 357 12.34 -19.49 -4.41
N GLN A 358 13.40 -18.69 -4.36
CA GLN A 358 13.76 -17.79 -5.46
C GLN A 358 14.85 -18.43 -6.31
N LYS A 359 14.56 -18.67 -7.59
CA LYS A 359 15.53 -19.22 -8.54
C LYS A 359 15.82 -18.19 -9.64
N SER A 360 17.08 -18.09 -10.05
CA SER A 360 17.50 -17.24 -11.17
C SER A 360 17.20 -17.95 -12.49
N PHE A 361 16.61 -17.22 -13.43
CA PHE A 361 16.31 -17.67 -14.78
C PHE A 361 16.80 -16.63 -15.79
N THR A 362 17.24 -17.09 -16.95
CA THR A 362 17.65 -16.21 -18.06
C THR A 362 16.54 -16.13 -19.09
N PHE A 363 16.21 -14.92 -19.53
CA PHE A 363 15.19 -14.64 -20.54
C PHE A 363 15.78 -13.78 -21.65
N CYS A 364 15.39 -14.05 -22.91
CA CYS A 364 15.68 -13.12 -24.00
C CYS A 364 14.82 -11.86 -23.87
N LEU A 365 15.29 -10.73 -24.40
CA LEU A 365 14.52 -9.48 -24.34
C LEU A 365 13.15 -9.58 -25.04
N SER A 366 13.03 -10.35 -26.12
CA SER A 366 11.77 -10.56 -26.82
C SER A 366 10.70 -11.21 -25.92
N CYS A 367 11.03 -12.31 -25.22
CA CYS A 367 10.08 -12.93 -24.29
C CYS A 367 9.79 -12.04 -23.07
N VAL A 368 10.72 -11.17 -22.66
CA VAL A 368 10.45 -10.21 -21.58
C VAL A 368 9.45 -9.14 -22.04
N ILE A 369 9.56 -8.66 -23.28
CA ILE A 369 8.61 -7.70 -23.85
C ILE A 369 7.23 -8.36 -24.00
N GLU A 370 7.17 -9.53 -24.62
CA GLU A 370 5.95 -10.33 -24.75
C GLU A 370 5.29 -10.58 -23.38
N ALA A 371 6.08 -10.93 -22.37
CA ALA A 371 5.57 -11.12 -21.01
C ALA A 371 4.94 -9.86 -20.43
N LYS A 372 5.47 -8.67 -20.72
CA LYS A 372 4.90 -7.40 -20.23
C LYS A 372 3.56 -7.08 -20.89
N GLU A 373 3.40 -7.46 -22.15
CA GLU A 373 2.19 -7.23 -22.97
C GLU A 373 1.04 -8.17 -22.60
N LEU A 374 1.27 -9.26 -21.87
CA LEU A 374 0.20 -10.13 -21.38
C LEU A 374 -0.79 -9.35 -20.51
N SER A 375 -2.09 -9.60 -20.69
CA SER A 375 -3.14 -8.98 -19.87
C SER A 375 -3.04 -9.45 -18.42
N ALA A 376 -2.83 -8.49 -17.51
CA ALA A 376 -2.83 -8.75 -16.09
C ALA A 376 -4.20 -9.27 -15.61
N TRP A 377 -5.28 -8.71 -16.17
CA TRP A 377 -6.65 -9.14 -15.90
C TRP A 377 -6.91 -10.60 -16.30
N GLU A 378 -6.60 -10.97 -17.54
CA GLU A 378 -6.86 -12.34 -18.04
C GLU A 378 -6.08 -13.38 -17.25
N LEU A 379 -4.83 -13.07 -16.88
CA LEU A 379 -4.01 -13.96 -16.06
C LEU A 379 -4.57 -14.10 -14.64
N ALA A 380 -5.08 -13.02 -14.05
CA ALA A 380 -5.74 -13.07 -12.74
C ALA A 380 -7.05 -13.88 -12.80
N ALA A 381 -7.91 -13.63 -13.81
CA ALA A 381 -9.14 -14.38 -14.01
C ALA A 381 -8.87 -15.88 -14.26
N ALA A 382 -7.84 -16.21 -15.04
CA ALA A 382 -7.43 -17.60 -15.25
C ALA A 382 -6.92 -18.27 -13.96
N ALA A 383 -6.36 -17.51 -13.02
CA ALA A 383 -5.95 -18.03 -11.71
C ALA A 383 -7.17 -18.32 -10.81
N VAL A 384 -8.23 -17.49 -10.88
CA VAL A 384 -9.50 -17.70 -10.18
C VAL A 384 -10.19 -18.98 -10.68
N ARG A 385 -10.24 -19.22 -12.00
CA ARG A 385 -10.82 -20.45 -12.58
C ARG A 385 -10.16 -21.75 -12.13
N ARG A 386 -8.91 -21.68 -11.66
CA ARG A 386 -8.10 -22.84 -11.26
C ARG A 386 -8.05 -23.06 -9.76
N SER A 387 -8.53 -22.11 -8.95
CA SER A 387 -8.60 -22.19 -7.48
C SER A 387 -9.93 -22.77 -7.04
#